data_AF-A0A8J5N2E5-F1
#
_entry.id   AF-A0A8J5N2E5-F1
#
_cell.length_a   1.000
_cell.length_b   1.000
_cell.length_c   1.000
_cell.angle_alpha   90.00
_cell.angle_beta   90.00
_cell.angle_gamma   90.00
#
_symmetry.space_group_name_H-M   'P 1'
#
loop_
_entity.id
_entity.type
_entity.pdbx_description
1 polymer ?
#
loop_
_entity_poly.entity_id
_entity_poly.type
_entity_poly.pdbx_seq_one_letter_code
_entity_poly.pdbx_strand_id
1 'polypeptide(L)' 'MLPALAFIPQDEVVDAFETLQETIPPEADPVIEYFEDTYIGRRFPVSMWNIYDRVAEDLPRSNNSLEG' A
#
# COMPACT_ATOMS: atom_id res chain seq x y z
N MET A 1 -9.71 2.37 2.99
CA MET A 1 -9.47 2.11 1.55
C MET A 1 -7.98 2.08 1.22
N LEU A 2 -7.16 3.06 1.64
CA LEU A 2 -5.70 3.07 1.41
C LEU A 2 -4.94 1.79 1.80
N PRO A 3 -5.22 1.10 2.93
CA PRO A 3 -4.53 -0.14 3.26
C PRO A 3 -4.78 -1.29 2.27
N ALA A 4 -5.85 -1.21 1.46
CA ALA A 4 -6.15 -2.21 0.45
C ALA A 4 -5.11 -2.24 -0.68
N LEU A 5 -4.39 -1.13 -0.90
CA LEU A 5 -3.31 -1.03 -1.89
C LEU A 5 -2.15 -2.02 -1.61
N ALA A 6 -2.00 -2.47 -0.36
CA ALA A 6 -0.98 -3.46 -0.01
C ALA A 6 -1.27 -4.86 -0.60
N PHE A 7 -2.47 -5.08 -1.13
CA PHE A 7 -2.93 -6.34 -1.70
C PHE A 7 -3.14 -6.27 -3.22
N ILE A 8 -2.60 -5.24 -3.87
CA ILE A 8 -2.63 -5.08 -5.33
C ILE A 8 -1.24 -5.46 -5.86
N PRO A 9 -1.12 -6.06 -7.06
CA PRO A 9 0.18 -6.27 -7.70
C PRO A 9 1.01 -4.98 -7.67
N GLN A 10 2.30 -5.08 -7.34
CA GLN A 10 3.15 -3.91 -7.10
C GLN A 10 3.16 -2.93 -8.29
N ASP A 11 3.11 -3.45 -9.51
CA ASP A 11 3.07 -2.69 -10.75
C ASP A 11 1.75 -1.95 -10.98
N GLU A 12 0.65 -2.40 -10.37
CA GLU A 12 -0.68 -1.78 -10.46
C GLU A 12 -0.99 -0.82 -9.29
N VAL A 13 -0.12 -0.74 -8.28
CA VAL A 13 -0.38 0.07 -7.07
C VAL A 13 -0.58 1.56 -7.36
N VAL A 14 0.17 2.11 -8.32
CA VAL A 14 0.08 3.53 -8.70
C VAL A 14 -1.28 3.80 -9.36
N ASP A 15 -1.62 3.02 -10.39
CA ASP A 15 -2.89 3.17 -11.12
C ASP A 15 -4.11 2.99 -10.19
N ALA A 16 -4.02 2.05 -9.25
CA ALA A 16 -5.07 1.83 -8.26
C ALA A 16 -5.18 2.96 -7.24
N PHE A 17 -4.06 3.60 -6.88
CA PHE A 17 -4.07 4.79 -6.03
C PHE A 17 -4.74 5.98 -6.74
N GLU A 18 -4.41 6.24 -8.00
CA GLU A 18 -5.03 7.29 -8.81
C GLU A 18 -6.54 7.10 -8.94
N THR A 19 -6.98 5.86 -9.23
CA THR A 19 -8.41 5.51 -9.29
C THR A 19 -9.10 5.73 -7.93
N LEU A 20 -8.39 5.43 -6.84
CA LEU A 20 -8.96 5.58 -5.50
C LEU A 20 -9.14 7.06 -5.13
N GLN A 21 -8.24 7.95 -5.57
CA GLN A 21 -8.35 9.39 -5.31
C GLN A 21 -9.68 9.97 -5.82
N GLU A 22 -10.20 9.49 -6.95
CA GLU A 22 -11.48 9.95 -7.51
C GLU A 22 -12.69 9.63 -6.63
N THR A 23 -12.56 8.65 -5.72
CA THR A 23 -13.64 8.18 -4.84
C THR A 23 -13.57 8.77 -3.43
N ILE A 24 -12.47 9.45 -3.10
CA ILE A 24 -12.21 9.92 -1.75
C ILE A 24 -12.75 11.34 -1.58
N PRO A 25 -13.44 11.62 -0.45
CA PRO A 25 -13.98 12.94 -0.18
C PRO A 25 -12.86 13.98 0.01
N PRO A 26 -13.05 15.24 -0.41
CA PRO A 26 -12.01 16.29 -0.34
C PRO A 26 -11.57 16.61 1.10
N GLU A 27 -12.40 16.33 2.10
CA GLU A 27 -12.01 16.47 3.51
C GLU A 27 -10.83 15.54 3.90
N ALA A 28 -10.54 14.52 3.09
CA ALA A 28 -9.43 13.59 3.28
C ALA A 28 -8.19 13.92 2.43
N ASP A 29 -8.17 15.03 1.68
CA ASP A 29 -7.01 15.50 0.90
C ASP A 29 -5.69 15.48 1.70
N PRO A 30 -5.64 15.97 2.96
CA PRO A 30 -4.38 15.95 3.72
C PRO A 30 -3.80 14.55 3.96
N VAL A 31 -4.66 13.53 4.02
CA VAL A 31 -4.25 12.13 4.20
C VAL A 31 -3.77 11.55 2.87
N ILE A 32 -4.38 11.96 1.76
CA ILE A 32 -4.01 11.53 0.41
C ILE A 32 -2.66 12.11 0.02
N GLU A 33 -2.45 13.41 0.19
CA GLU A 33 -1.17 14.06 -0.07
C GLU A 33 -0.04 13.42 0.77
N TYR A 34 -0.31 13.18 2.06
CA TYR A 34 0.65 12.49 2.93
C TYR A 34 0.98 11.07 2.44
N PHE A 35 -0.04 10.32 2.01
CA PHE A 35 0.13 8.94 1.57
C PHE A 35 0.91 8.88 0.25
N GLU A 36 0.58 9.75 -0.69
CA GLU A 36 1.27 9.88 -1.98
C GLU A 36 2.76 10.16 -1.76
N ASP A 37 3.11 11.19 -0.98
CA ASP A 37 4.50 11.55 -0.71
C ASP A 37 5.29 10.45 0.01
N THR A 38 4.62 9.74 0.93
CA THR A 38 5.26 8.80 1.84
C THR A 38 5.40 7.40 1.22
N TYR A 39 4.35 6.87 0.59
CA TYR A 39 4.25 5.47 0.18
C TYR A 39 4.25 5.24 -1.34
N ILE A 40 3.88 6.24 -2.14
CA ILE A 40 3.92 6.16 -3.61
C ILE A 40 5.20 6.82 -4.15
N GLY A 41 5.57 7.98 -3.59
CA GLY A 41 6.69 8.79 -4.03
C GLY A 41 8.06 8.24 -3.61
N ARG A 42 8.49 8.54 -2.37
CA ARG A 42 9.95 8.55 -2.07
C ARG A 42 10.40 7.96 -0.75
N ARG A 43 9.55 7.86 0.28
CA ARG A 43 10.04 7.47 1.62
C ARG A 43 10.07 5.96 1.83
N PHE A 44 9.03 5.25 1.42
CA PHE A 44 8.95 3.81 1.56
C PHE A 44 8.59 3.18 0.22
N PRO A 45 9.50 2.41 -0.41
CA PRO A 45 9.22 1.79 -1.69
C PRO A 45 8.06 0.79 -1.55
N VAL A 46 7.25 0.63 -2.59
CA VAL A 46 6.09 -0.26 -2.59
C VAL A 46 6.45 -1.68 -2.16
N SER A 47 7.60 -2.19 -2.62
CA SER A 47 8.16 -3.50 -2.24
C SER A 47 8.38 -3.70 -0.74
N MET A 48 8.49 -2.63 0.04
CA MET A 48 8.68 -2.71 1.48
C MET A 48 7.38 -2.99 2.24
N TRP A 49 6.24 -2.53 1.73
CA TRP A 49 4.95 -2.58 2.43
C TRP A 49 3.86 -3.38 1.70
N ASN A 50 4.07 -3.68 0.42
CA ASN A 50 3.20 -4.55 -0.35
C ASN A 50 3.32 -6.00 0.13
N ILE A 51 2.18 -6.67 0.25
CA ILE A 51 2.07 -8.04 0.74
C ILE A 51 1.30 -8.94 -0.23
N TYR A 52 1.05 -8.50 -1.47
CA TYR A 52 0.33 -9.27 -2.48
C TYR A 52 0.97 -10.64 -2.70
N ASP A 53 2.26 -10.68 -3.03
CA ASP A 53 3.00 -11.93 -3.26
C ASP A 53 3.03 -12.81 -2.00
N ARG A 54 3.23 -12.21 -0.82
CA ARG A 54 3.25 -12.95 0.45
C ARG A 54 1.92 -13.63 0.75
N VAL A 55 0.80 -12.95 0.45
CA VAL A 55 -0.54 -13.52 0.61
C VAL A 55 -0.78 -14.61 -0.44
N ALA A 56 -0.33 -14.42 -1.67
CA ALA A 56 -0.42 -15.43 -2.72
C ALA A 56 0.41 -16.69 -2.41
N GLU A 57 1.55 -16.53 -1.73
CA GLU A 57 2.49 -17.60 -1.37
C GLU A 57 2.24 -18.20 0.04
N ASP A 58 1.17 -17.80 0.74
CA ASP A 58 0.85 -18.22 2.12
C ASP A 58 2.01 -18.04 3.12
N LEU A 59 2.82 -16.98 2.91
CA LEU A 59 3.99 -16.68 3.74
C LEU A 59 3.60 -15.93 5.01
N PRO A 60 4.36 -16.10 6.12
CA PRO A 60 4.14 -15.35 7.35
C PRO A 60 4.12 -13.84 7.12
N ARG A 61 3.17 -13.18 7.79
CA ARG A 61 2.97 -11.71 7.72
C ARG A 61 4.13 -10.93 8.33
N SER A 62 4.93 -11.55 9.20
CA SER A 62 6.07 -10.94 9.87
C SER A 62 7.34 -11.77 9.66
N ASN A 63 8.50 -11.12 9.53
CA ASN A 63 9.80 -11.79 9.65
C ASN A 63 10.22 -11.95 11.12
N ASN A 64 9.28 -11.79 12.06
CA ASN A 64 9.61 -11.78 13.46
C ASN A 64 9.92 -13.22 13.88
N SER A 65 11.20 -13.53 14.08
CA SER A 65 11.68 -14.82 14.59
C SER A 65 11.17 -15.18 16.00
N LEU A 66 10.21 -14.41 16.52
CA LEU A 66 9.54 -14.54 17.82
C LEU A 66 8.09 -15.03 17.70
N GLU A 67 7.58 -15.35 16.51
CA GLU A 67 6.31 -16.11 16.33
C GLU A 67 6.50 -17.63 16.60
N GLY A 68 7.33 -17.98 17.60
CA GLY A 68 7.57 -19.35 18.07
C GLY A 68 7.05 -19.58 19.48
#